data_AF-A0A183HGT8-F1
#
_entry.id   AF-A0A183HGT8-F1
#
_cell.length_a   1.000
_cell.length_b   1.000
_cell.length_c   1.000
_cell.angle_alpha   90.00
_cell.angle_beta   90.00
_cell.angle_gamma   90.00
#
_symmetry.space_group_name_H-M   'P 1'
#
loop_
_entity.id
_entity.type
_entity.pdbx_description
1 polymer ?
#
loop_
_entity_poly.entity_id
_entity_poly.type
_entity_poly.pdbx_seq_one_letter_code
_entity_poly.pdbx_strand_id
1 'polypeptide(L)'
;MSQGVSHFFFYFYTTSQIVMDILQYYETKVYYHTFTYRRMTQISRGIVTLLPWRSFPTGEDENPNKDVYRLAHSLANNDCLWRSQGARFVAFVDLDEYILTMNGVPLIAFIEKKAEQCPQCGSFAVIHRKMYYSSPRPRSEFHWDDIKFEWLINISYGLPEKDGPHKQIVQSKTVSIISTHSTRKSYPGYIDVNVGLFCTEIND
;
A
#
# COMPACT_ATOMS: atom_id res chain seq x y z
N MET A 1 14.45 -15.14 5.26
CA MET A 1 13.40 -14.82 6.25
C MET A 1 12.98 -13.38 6.02
N SER A 2 12.11 -13.18 5.03
CA SER A 2 11.35 -11.95 4.92
C SER A 2 10.34 -11.95 6.08
N GLN A 3 10.06 -10.81 6.71
CA GLN A 3 9.03 -10.70 7.74
C GLN A 3 7.99 -9.61 7.41
N GLY A 4 7.66 -9.46 6.12
CA GLY A 4 6.73 -8.44 5.66
C GLY A 4 6.61 -8.38 4.14
N VAL A 5 6.33 -7.18 3.65
CA VAL A 5 6.14 -6.87 2.23
C VAL A 5 7.44 -7.11 1.45
N SER A 6 7.30 -7.75 0.29
CA SER A 6 8.38 -7.97 -0.67
C SER A 6 8.51 -6.82 -1.69
N HIS A 7 7.38 -6.19 -2.08
CA HIS A 7 7.37 -5.04 -2.98
C HIS A 7 6.17 -4.10 -2.75
N PHE A 8 6.40 -2.79 -2.86
CA PHE A 8 5.41 -1.74 -2.75
C PHE A 8 5.23 -1.00 -4.09
N PHE A 9 3.99 -0.64 -4.43
CA PHE A 9 3.68 0.24 -5.56
C PHE A 9 3.03 1.52 -5.02
N PHE A 10 3.74 2.65 -5.16
CA PHE A 10 3.28 3.93 -4.62
C PHE A 10 2.74 4.81 -5.75
N TYR A 11 1.42 4.96 -5.77
CA TYR A 11 0.71 5.80 -6.73
C TYR A 11 0.59 7.22 -6.19
N PHE A 12 1.04 8.21 -6.96
CA PHE A 12 1.07 9.60 -6.49
C PHE A 12 0.59 10.58 -7.58
N TYR A 13 -0.28 11.51 -7.20
CA TYR A 13 -0.65 12.66 -8.05
C TYR A 13 0.16 13.90 -7.63
N THR A 14 0.19 14.17 -6.33
CA THR A 14 0.99 15.22 -5.68
C THR A 14 1.48 14.69 -4.34
N THR A 15 2.71 15.02 -3.96
CA THR A 15 3.29 14.69 -2.65
C THR A 15 4.27 15.79 -2.21
N SER A 16 4.67 15.80 -0.94
CA SER A 16 5.71 16.71 -0.47
C SER A 16 7.09 16.21 -0.90
N GLN A 17 8.06 17.13 -1.06
CA GLN A 17 9.42 16.76 -1.46
C GLN A 17 10.03 15.73 -0.49
N ILE A 18 9.89 15.96 0.82
CA ILE A 18 10.39 15.06 1.87
C ILE A 18 9.85 13.63 1.71
N VAL A 19 8.57 13.46 1.34
CA VAL A 19 8.00 12.12 1.11
C VAL A 19 8.49 11.53 -0.21
N MET A 20 8.66 12.35 -1.26
CA MET A 20 9.25 11.90 -2.53
C MET A 20 10.69 11.41 -2.34
N ASP A 21 11.53 12.15 -1.61
CA ASP A 21 12.93 11.81 -1.35
C ASP A 21 13.06 10.44 -0.66
N ILE A 22 12.19 10.16 0.32
CA ILE A 22 12.10 8.86 1.01
C ILE A 22 11.71 7.76 0.02
N LEU A 23 10.66 7.97 -0.78
CA LEU A 23 10.17 6.96 -1.71
C LEU A 23 11.20 6.63 -2.81
N GLN A 24 11.89 7.65 -3.33
CA GLN A 24 12.96 7.49 -4.33
C GLN A 24 14.18 6.74 -3.77
N TYR A 25 14.54 6.96 -2.50
CA TYR A 25 15.58 6.18 -1.82
C TYR A 25 15.25 4.67 -1.79
N TYR A 26 13.99 4.30 -1.61
CA TYR A 26 13.56 2.89 -1.63
C TYR A 26 13.34 2.32 -3.05
N GLU A 27 12.99 3.15 -4.02
CA GLU A 27 12.84 2.76 -5.44
C GLU A 27 14.18 2.42 -6.10
N THR A 28 15.22 3.21 -5.81
CA THR A 28 16.44 3.30 -6.63
C THR A 28 17.07 1.93 -6.96
N LYS A 29 16.97 1.55 -8.24
CA LYS A 29 17.67 0.38 -8.82
C LYS A 29 19.01 0.82 -9.39
N VAL A 30 20.10 0.18 -8.93
CA VAL A 30 21.47 0.50 -9.37
C VAL A 30 21.71 -0.10 -10.76
N TYR A 31 21.77 0.76 -11.78
CA TYR A 31 22.19 0.36 -13.12
C TYR A 31 23.71 0.47 -13.24
N TYR A 32 24.40 -0.68 -13.29
CA TYR A 32 25.84 -0.72 -13.54
C TYR A 32 26.12 -0.50 -15.03
N HIS A 33 26.66 0.65 -15.40
CA HIS A 33 27.47 0.74 -16.62
C HIS A 33 28.93 0.54 -16.24
N THR A 34 29.55 -0.53 -16.72
CA THR A 34 30.97 -0.78 -16.51
C THR A 34 31.82 0.21 -17.30
N PHE A 35 32.76 0.89 -16.64
CA PHE A 35 34.16 0.99 -17.07
C PHE A 35 35.06 1.48 -15.90
N THR A 36 36.22 0.83 -15.75
CA THR A 36 37.37 1.26 -14.90
C THR A 36 37.15 1.61 -13.41
N TYR A 37 37.27 0.59 -12.57
CA TYR A 37 38.22 0.57 -11.44
C TYR A 37 38.10 1.60 -10.28
N ARG A 38 36.93 1.70 -9.64
CA ARG A 38 36.83 1.98 -8.19
C ARG A 38 35.87 1.01 -7.52
N ARG A 39 36.21 0.57 -6.29
CA ARG A 39 35.26 -0.17 -5.44
C ARG A 39 34.15 0.80 -5.01
N MET A 40 32.91 0.50 -5.38
CA MET A 40 31.74 1.23 -4.90
C MET A 40 30.67 0.21 -4.48
N THR A 41 30.55 -0.01 -3.17
CA THR A 41 29.54 -0.88 -2.58
C THR A 41 28.21 -0.12 -2.48
N GLN A 42 27.33 -0.31 -3.47
CA GLN A 42 26.01 0.32 -3.49
C GLN A 42 24.92 -0.74 -3.29
N ILE A 43 24.16 -0.63 -2.21
CA ILE A 43 23.09 -1.56 -1.85
C ILE A 43 21.77 -1.04 -2.44
N SER A 44 21.30 -1.65 -3.53
CA SER A 44 19.94 -1.44 -4.01
C SER A 44 18.95 -2.12 -3.06
N ARG A 45 17.89 -1.41 -2.64
CA ARG A 45 16.71 -2.06 -2.02
C ARG A 45 15.73 -2.49 -3.11
N GLY A 46 15.29 -1.57 -3.96
CA GLY A 46 14.46 -1.87 -5.14
C GLY A 46 13.05 -2.39 -4.83
N ILE A 47 12.61 -2.23 -3.57
CA ILE A 47 11.33 -2.70 -3.00
C ILE A 47 10.16 -1.74 -3.22
N VAL A 48 10.39 -0.63 -3.91
CA VAL A 48 9.37 0.36 -4.26
C VAL A 48 9.32 0.52 -5.79
N THR A 49 8.15 0.86 -6.31
CA THR A 49 7.98 1.41 -7.66
C THR A 49 7.00 2.56 -7.59
N LEU A 50 7.42 3.73 -8.05
CA LEU A 50 6.65 4.97 -8.06
C LEU A 50 5.86 5.08 -9.36
N LEU A 51 4.56 5.27 -9.24
CA LEU A 51 3.62 5.29 -10.36
C LEU A 51 2.90 6.65 -10.40
N PRO A 52 3.38 7.60 -11.23
CA PRO A 52 2.79 8.92 -11.32
C PRO A 52 1.38 8.84 -11.91
N TRP A 53 0.38 9.22 -11.10
CA TRP A 53 -0.99 9.31 -11.57
C TRP A 53 -1.13 10.47 -12.54
N ARG A 54 -1.58 10.19 -13.76
CA ARG A 54 -1.76 11.22 -14.79
C ARG A 54 -3.12 11.88 -14.63
N SER A 55 -3.19 13.18 -14.90
CA SER A 55 -4.46 13.87 -15.07
C SER A 55 -5.25 13.27 -16.23
N PHE A 56 -6.56 13.10 -16.05
CA PHE A 56 -7.48 12.78 -17.15
C PHE A 56 -7.65 14.00 -18.06
N PRO A 57 -8.04 13.81 -19.34
CA PRO A 57 -8.44 14.91 -20.21
C PRO A 57 -9.54 15.78 -19.57
N THR A 58 -9.43 17.10 -19.75
CA THR A 58 -10.43 18.07 -19.29
C THR A 58 -11.30 18.50 -20.45
N GLY A 59 -12.62 18.40 -20.30
CA GLY A 59 -13.57 19.05 -21.20
C GLY A 59 -13.75 20.53 -20.85
N GLU A 60 -14.56 21.22 -21.66
CA GLU A 60 -14.90 22.64 -21.42
C GLU A 60 -15.83 22.78 -20.21
N ASP A 61 -16.88 21.97 -20.12
CA ASP A 61 -17.84 21.98 -19.01
C ASP A 61 -17.39 21.18 -17.77
N GLU A 62 -16.56 20.13 -17.96
CA GLU A 62 -16.20 19.20 -16.88
C GLU A 62 -14.69 18.91 -16.79
N ASN A 63 -14.17 19.05 -15.56
CA ASN A 63 -12.80 18.72 -15.21
C ASN A 63 -12.80 17.55 -14.21
N PRO A 64 -12.66 16.28 -14.67
CA PRO A 64 -12.66 15.10 -13.81
C PRO A 64 -11.51 15.08 -12.80
N ASN A 65 -10.48 15.93 -12.98
CA ASN A 65 -9.37 16.05 -12.04
C ASN A 65 -9.75 16.77 -10.72
N LYS A 66 -10.95 17.35 -10.62
CA LYS A 66 -11.48 17.91 -9.36
C LYS A 66 -11.79 16.81 -8.33
N ASP A 67 -12.33 15.68 -8.77
CA ASP A 67 -12.64 14.50 -7.93
C ASP A 67 -11.64 13.35 -8.16
N VAL A 68 -10.49 13.62 -8.81
CA VAL A 68 -9.49 12.61 -9.20
C VAL A 68 -9.09 11.72 -8.03
N TYR A 69 -9.02 12.24 -6.80
CA TYR A 69 -8.69 11.46 -5.61
C TYR A 69 -9.57 10.19 -5.50
N ARG A 70 -10.86 10.26 -5.78
CA ARG A 70 -11.77 9.09 -5.68
C ARG A 70 -11.56 8.09 -6.82
N LEU A 71 -11.43 8.57 -8.05
CA LEU A 71 -11.27 7.70 -9.23
C LEU A 71 -9.84 7.15 -9.39
N ALA A 72 -8.83 7.91 -8.98
CA ALA A 72 -7.43 7.48 -8.93
C ALA A 72 -7.23 6.41 -7.87
N HIS A 73 -7.86 6.56 -6.69
CA HIS A 73 -8.01 5.45 -5.74
C HIS A 73 -8.72 4.28 -6.43
N SER A 74 -9.87 4.47 -7.11
CA SER A 74 -10.58 3.36 -7.79
C SER A 74 -9.80 2.62 -8.89
N LEU A 75 -8.78 3.23 -9.51
CA LEU A 75 -8.11 2.66 -10.70
C LEU A 75 -6.68 2.18 -10.48
N ALA A 76 -5.91 2.79 -9.57
CA ALA A 76 -4.50 2.47 -9.26
C ALA A 76 -4.24 1.02 -8.82
N ASN A 77 -5.27 0.20 -8.74
CA ASN A 77 -5.38 -0.78 -7.70
C ASN A 77 -5.87 -2.13 -8.20
N ASN A 78 -6.78 -2.12 -9.17
CA ASN A 78 -6.84 -3.17 -10.18
C ASN A 78 -5.51 -3.19 -10.94
N ASP A 79 -4.95 -2.01 -11.28
CA ASP A 79 -3.61 -1.90 -11.87
C ASP A 79 -2.54 -2.53 -10.97
N CYS A 80 -2.57 -2.27 -9.67
CA CYS A 80 -1.64 -2.90 -8.74
C CYS A 80 -1.88 -4.41 -8.52
N LEU A 81 -3.14 -4.86 -8.40
CA LEU A 81 -3.50 -6.29 -8.34
C LEU A 81 -3.09 -7.04 -9.63
N TRP A 82 -3.15 -6.34 -10.76
CA TRP A 82 -2.74 -6.83 -12.08
C TRP A 82 -1.21 -6.91 -12.20
N ARG A 83 -0.48 -5.92 -11.67
CA ARG A 83 0.99 -5.95 -11.56
C ARG A 83 1.51 -7.09 -10.68
N SER A 84 0.81 -7.38 -9.59
CA SER A 84 1.13 -8.49 -8.67
C SER A 84 0.41 -9.81 -9.00
N GLN A 85 0.06 -10.05 -10.28
CA GLN A 85 -0.40 -11.37 -10.74
C GLN A 85 0.74 -12.40 -10.69
N GLY A 86 0.86 -13.07 -9.55
CA GLY A 86 1.95 -13.99 -9.22
C GLY A 86 2.21 -14.05 -7.71
N ALA A 87 2.02 -12.90 -7.04
CA ALA A 87 2.08 -12.76 -5.59
C ALA A 87 1.17 -13.75 -4.87
N ARG A 88 1.58 -14.19 -3.67
CA ARG A 88 0.72 -15.05 -2.84
C ARG A 88 -0.40 -14.24 -2.17
N PHE A 89 -0.04 -13.16 -1.48
CA PHE A 89 -1.00 -12.25 -0.84
C PHE A 89 -0.71 -10.79 -1.18
N VAL A 90 -1.77 -10.02 -1.18
CA VAL A 90 -1.81 -8.67 -1.75
C VAL A 90 -2.60 -7.76 -0.79
N ALA A 91 -1.92 -6.83 -0.11
CA ALA A 91 -2.44 -6.03 1.00
C ALA A 91 -2.73 -4.57 0.64
N PHE A 92 -3.78 -3.98 1.22
CA PHE A 92 -4.33 -2.69 0.81
C PHE A 92 -4.20 -1.66 1.94
N VAL A 93 -3.26 -0.71 1.82
CA VAL A 93 -2.82 0.19 2.91
C VAL A 93 -2.52 1.61 2.42
N ASP A 94 -2.75 2.61 3.27
CA ASP A 94 -2.25 3.98 3.07
C ASP A 94 -0.86 4.13 3.74
N LEU A 95 -0.09 5.16 3.38
CA LEU A 95 1.32 5.35 3.80
C LEU A 95 1.48 5.57 5.33
N ASP A 96 0.45 6.06 6.01
CA ASP A 96 0.43 6.35 7.44
C ASP A 96 -0.20 5.23 8.31
N GLU A 97 -0.58 4.10 7.70
CA GLU A 97 -1.22 2.96 8.37
C GLU A 97 -0.26 1.79 8.65
N TYR A 98 -0.65 0.93 9.60
CA TYR A 98 0.07 -0.28 9.98
C TYR A 98 -0.90 -1.45 10.14
N ILE A 99 -0.71 -2.52 9.36
CA ILE A 99 -1.41 -3.80 9.61
C ILE A 99 -0.62 -4.56 10.67
N LEU A 100 -1.16 -4.62 11.88
CA LEU A 100 -0.53 -5.26 13.03
C LEU A 100 -1.33 -6.48 13.50
N THR A 101 -0.61 -7.56 13.78
CA THR A 101 -1.15 -8.78 14.39
C THR A 101 -1.12 -8.69 15.91
N MET A 102 -2.06 -9.37 16.57
CA MET A 102 -1.99 -9.55 18.01
C MET A 102 -0.97 -10.64 18.37
N ASN A 103 -0.32 -10.48 19.53
CA ASN A 103 0.58 -11.47 20.13
C ASN A 103 1.85 -11.82 19.33
N GLY A 104 2.31 -10.93 18.44
CA GLY A 104 3.62 -11.04 17.77
C GLY A 104 3.72 -12.12 16.68
N VAL A 105 2.61 -12.70 16.24
CA VAL A 105 2.57 -13.66 15.12
C VAL A 105 2.86 -12.93 13.81
N PRO A 106 3.81 -13.36 12.94
CA PRO A 106 4.04 -12.69 11.66
C PRO A 106 2.78 -12.58 10.78
N LEU A 107 2.60 -11.44 10.09
CA LEU A 107 1.39 -11.17 9.32
C LEU A 107 1.10 -12.23 8.25
N ILE A 108 2.12 -12.69 7.53
CA ILE A 108 2.00 -13.75 6.54
C ILE A 108 1.43 -15.03 7.17
N ALA A 109 2.05 -15.55 8.23
CA ALA A 109 1.60 -16.76 8.93
C ALA A 109 0.19 -16.64 9.54
N PHE A 110 -0.22 -15.43 9.94
CA PHE A 110 -1.60 -15.18 10.39
C PHE A 110 -2.60 -15.28 9.24
N ILE A 111 -2.28 -14.73 8.06
CA ILE A 111 -3.15 -14.73 6.87
C ILE A 111 -3.17 -16.08 6.17
N GLU A 112 -2.03 -16.79 6.08
CA GLU A 112 -1.96 -18.19 5.62
C GLU A 112 -2.95 -19.07 6.39
N LYS A 113 -2.87 -19.04 7.73
CA LYS A 113 -3.78 -19.77 8.62
C LYS A 113 -5.25 -19.36 8.45
N LYS A 114 -5.53 -18.16 7.94
CA LYS A 114 -6.89 -17.72 7.61
C LYS A 114 -7.36 -18.20 6.24
N ALA A 115 -6.47 -18.31 5.25
CA ALA A 115 -6.75 -18.95 3.98
C ALA A 115 -6.96 -20.46 4.12
N GLU A 116 -6.17 -21.15 4.95
CA GLU A 116 -6.38 -22.56 5.30
C GLU A 116 -7.75 -22.80 5.97
N GLN A 117 -8.17 -21.90 6.86
CA GLN A 117 -9.47 -21.95 7.53
C GLN A 117 -10.65 -21.62 6.61
N CYS A 118 -10.41 -21.00 5.45
CA CYS A 118 -11.43 -20.69 4.47
C CYS A 118 -10.85 -20.70 3.04
N PRO A 119 -10.72 -21.87 2.39
CA PRO A 119 -10.17 -21.96 1.03
C PRO A 119 -10.96 -21.21 -0.05
N GLN A 120 -12.22 -20.85 0.24
CA GLN A 120 -13.08 -20.03 -0.62
C GLN A 120 -12.94 -18.51 -0.35
N CYS A 121 -12.22 -18.09 0.69
CA CYS A 121 -12.06 -16.68 1.04
C CYS A 121 -10.93 -16.04 0.20
N GLY A 122 -11.32 -15.38 -0.90
CA GLY A 122 -10.39 -14.62 -1.72
C GLY A 122 -9.86 -13.34 -1.06
N SER A 123 -10.52 -12.85 0.00
CA SER A 123 -10.15 -11.61 0.72
C SER A 123 -10.34 -11.71 2.24
N PHE A 124 -9.53 -10.96 2.97
CA PHE A 124 -9.51 -10.85 4.42
C PHE A 124 -9.54 -9.36 4.82
N ALA A 125 -10.60 -8.91 5.47
CA ALA A 125 -10.71 -7.53 5.96
C ALA A 125 -9.98 -7.35 7.30
N VAL A 126 -9.25 -6.24 7.44
CA VAL A 126 -8.56 -5.82 8.66
C VAL A 126 -9.45 -4.84 9.42
N ILE A 127 -9.55 -5.00 10.75
CA ILE A 127 -10.38 -4.14 11.60
C ILE A 127 -9.67 -2.80 11.84
N HIS A 128 -10.23 -1.70 11.32
CA HIS A 128 -9.71 -0.35 11.56
C HIS A 128 -9.80 0.03 13.05
N ARG A 129 -8.72 0.62 13.58
CA ARG A 129 -8.60 1.11 14.96
C ARG A 129 -7.59 2.25 15.02
N LYS A 130 -7.85 3.24 15.87
CA LYS A 130 -6.81 4.20 16.27
C LYS A 130 -5.72 3.49 17.08
N MET A 131 -4.46 3.76 16.75
CA MET A 131 -3.28 3.34 17.50
C MET A 131 -2.80 4.52 18.36
N TYR A 132 -2.48 4.25 19.62
CA TYR A 132 -1.91 5.23 20.54
C TYR A 132 -0.53 4.75 21.00
N TYR A 133 0.50 5.55 20.70
CA TYR A 133 1.88 5.24 21.00
C TYR A 133 2.13 5.18 22.51
N SER A 134 2.80 4.10 22.95
CA SER A 134 3.18 3.86 24.35
C SER A 134 4.29 4.81 24.82
N SER A 135 5.12 5.27 23.89
CA SER A 135 6.29 6.11 24.11
C SER A 135 6.18 7.41 23.32
N PRO A 136 6.70 8.55 23.84
CA PRO A 136 6.82 9.76 23.05
C PRO A 136 7.77 9.53 21.87
N ARG A 137 7.50 10.17 20.73
CA ARG A 137 8.41 10.20 19.58
C ARG A 137 9.80 10.71 20.03
N PRO A 138 10.92 10.12 19.56
CA PRO A 138 12.26 10.62 19.87
C PRO A 138 12.38 12.14 19.63
N ARG A 139 13.01 12.84 20.59
CA ARG A 139 13.18 14.30 20.59
C ARG A 139 14.61 14.75 20.21
N SER A 140 15.49 13.81 19.88
CA SER A 140 16.82 14.08 19.35
C SER A 140 16.77 14.56 17.90
N GLU A 141 17.92 14.94 17.35
CA GLU A 141 18.09 14.89 15.89
C GLU A 141 17.76 13.49 15.36
N PHE A 142 17.32 13.46 14.10
CA PHE A 142 16.77 12.27 13.45
C PHE A 142 17.71 11.83 12.33
N HIS A 143 18.30 10.65 12.48
CA HIS A 143 19.09 10.00 11.45
C HIS A 143 18.38 8.73 10.95
N TRP A 144 18.49 8.43 9.66
CA TRP A 144 17.78 7.32 9.01
C TRP A 144 18.18 5.94 9.56
N ASP A 145 19.42 5.80 10.02
CA ASP A 145 19.95 4.55 10.58
C ASP A 145 19.51 4.31 12.05
N ASP A 146 18.97 5.33 12.73
CA ASP A 146 18.40 5.23 14.09
C ASP A 146 16.93 4.76 14.09
N ILE A 147 16.33 4.49 12.92
CA ILE A 147 14.92 4.05 12.83
C ILE A 147 14.78 2.63 13.37
N LYS A 148 14.31 2.55 14.62
CA LYS A 148 13.87 1.32 15.27
C LYS A 148 12.37 1.37 15.51
N PHE A 149 11.70 0.24 15.30
CA PHE A 149 10.24 0.11 15.45
C PHE A 149 9.81 -0.24 16.90
N GLU A 150 10.69 -0.03 17.88
CA GLU A 150 10.44 -0.33 19.30
C GLU A 150 9.28 0.49 19.89
N TRP A 151 8.92 1.63 19.27
CA TRP A 151 7.74 2.43 19.61
C TRP A 151 6.40 1.78 19.21
N LEU A 152 6.41 0.71 18.39
CA LEU A 152 5.24 -0.17 18.17
C LEU A 152 5.06 -1.19 19.30
N ILE A 153 6.01 -1.31 20.24
CA ILE A 153 5.88 -2.22 21.39
C ILE A 153 4.98 -1.58 22.45
N ASN A 154 4.10 -2.39 23.04
CA ASN A 154 3.13 -1.99 24.08
C ASN A 154 2.16 -0.86 23.70
N ILE A 155 1.97 -0.59 22.39
CA ILE A 155 0.94 0.32 21.89
C ILE A 155 -0.45 -0.05 22.42
N SER A 156 -1.28 0.96 22.64
CA SER A 156 -2.68 0.76 23.02
C SER A 156 -3.60 1.08 21.83
N TYR A 157 -4.74 0.40 21.78
CA TYR A 157 -5.68 0.49 20.66
C TYR A 157 -6.99 1.11 21.11
N GLY A 158 -7.57 1.95 20.26
CA GLY A 158 -8.95 2.39 20.39
C GLY A 158 -9.96 1.25 20.18
N LEU A 159 -11.23 1.60 20.37
CA LEU A 159 -12.34 0.74 19.97
C LEU A 159 -12.32 0.49 18.46
N PRO A 160 -12.82 -0.67 17.98
CA PRO A 160 -13.05 -0.91 16.55
C PRO A 160 -13.95 0.15 15.92
N GLU A 161 -13.47 0.77 14.84
CA GLU A 161 -14.26 1.71 14.06
C GLU A 161 -15.04 0.94 13.00
N LYS A 162 -16.32 0.65 13.30
CA LYS A 162 -17.20 -0.14 12.42
C LYS A 162 -17.33 0.45 11.01
N ASP A 163 -17.40 1.77 10.93
CA ASP A 163 -17.55 2.54 9.70
C ASP A 163 -16.21 3.16 9.22
N GLY A 164 -15.08 2.72 9.81
CA GLY A 164 -13.73 3.12 9.41
C GLY A 164 -13.29 2.47 8.09
N PRO A 165 -12.27 3.01 7.40
CA PRO A 165 -11.84 2.52 6.10
C PRO A 165 -11.39 1.06 6.18
N HIS A 166 -12.08 0.18 5.46
CA HIS A 166 -11.78 -1.26 5.44
C HIS A 166 -10.55 -1.55 4.58
N LYS A 167 -9.42 -1.76 5.25
CA LYS A 167 -8.20 -2.30 4.65
C LYS A 167 -8.33 -3.81 4.46
N GLN A 168 -7.81 -4.35 3.36
CA GLN A 168 -8.00 -5.75 3.00
C GLN A 168 -6.68 -6.40 2.58
N ILE A 169 -6.61 -7.72 2.70
CA ILE A 169 -5.55 -8.55 2.11
C ILE A 169 -6.25 -9.59 1.24
N VAL A 170 -5.86 -9.72 -0.03
CA VAL A 170 -6.47 -10.64 -1.00
C VAL A 170 -5.47 -11.68 -1.50
N GLN A 171 -5.98 -12.81 -1.96
CA GLN A 171 -5.22 -13.81 -2.72
C GLN A 171 -5.28 -13.44 -4.21
N SER A 172 -4.13 -13.09 -4.83
CA SER A 172 -4.08 -12.53 -6.20
C SER A 172 -4.68 -13.47 -7.26
N LYS A 173 -4.66 -14.78 -7.00
CA LYS A 173 -5.13 -15.85 -7.89
C LYS A 173 -6.64 -16.10 -7.83
N THR A 174 -7.34 -15.56 -6.84
CA THR A 174 -8.79 -15.75 -6.66
C THR A 174 -9.60 -14.46 -6.77
N VAL A 175 -8.93 -13.31 -6.84
CA VAL A 175 -9.56 -11.99 -6.98
C VAL A 175 -8.97 -11.33 -8.21
N SER A 176 -9.80 -11.01 -9.20
CA SER A 176 -9.38 -10.36 -10.46
C SER A 176 -9.69 -8.86 -10.51
N ILE A 177 -10.74 -8.46 -9.78
CA ILE A 177 -11.23 -7.09 -9.62
C ILE A 177 -11.68 -6.97 -8.16
N ILE A 178 -11.39 -5.84 -7.50
CA ILE A 178 -11.94 -5.50 -6.18
C ILE A 178 -13.02 -4.41 -6.35
N SER A 179 -13.81 -4.11 -5.33
CA SER A 179 -14.64 -2.90 -5.26
C SER A 179 -14.74 -2.41 -3.81
N THR A 180 -14.78 -1.09 -3.62
CA THR A 180 -14.84 -0.43 -2.29
C THR A 180 -15.71 0.83 -2.25
N HIS A 181 -16.10 1.34 -3.42
CA HIS A 181 -16.91 2.55 -3.56
C HIS A 181 -18.03 2.23 -4.53
N SER A 182 -19.28 2.38 -4.07
CA SER A 182 -20.44 2.40 -4.96
C SER A 182 -20.62 3.80 -5.52
N THR A 183 -20.81 3.90 -6.85
CA THR A 183 -21.17 5.16 -7.51
C THR A 183 -22.51 5.65 -6.94
N ARG A 184 -22.48 6.71 -6.14
CA ARG A 184 -23.69 7.18 -5.42
C ARG A 184 -24.72 7.83 -6.34
N LYS A 185 -24.32 8.30 -7.51
CA LYS A 185 -25.19 8.87 -8.56
C LYS A 185 -24.42 8.97 -9.87
N SER A 186 -24.95 8.34 -10.93
CA SER A 186 -24.48 8.50 -12.30
C SER A 186 -25.18 9.70 -12.94
N TYR A 187 -24.46 10.53 -13.71
CA TYR A 187 -25.07 11.60 -14.50
C TYR A 187 -25.48 11.10 -15.89
N PRO A 188 -26.55 11.63 -16.50
CA PRO A 188 -26.96 11.22 -17.85
C PRO A 188 -25.81 11.39 -18.87
N GLY A 189 -25.55 10.34 -19.65
CA GLY A 189 -24.43 10.29 -20.61
C GLY A 189 -23.20 9.53 -20.12
N TYR A 190 -23.05 9.31 -18.81
CA TYR A 190 -21.96 8.51 -18.24
C TYR A 190 -22.33 7.03 -18.13
N ILE A 191 -21.39 6.15 -18.52
CA ILE A 191 -21.48 4.70 -18.37
C ILE A 191 -20.67 4.31 -17.12
N ASP A 192 -21.32 3.70 -16.14
CA ASP A 192 -20.65 3.13 -14.96
C ASP A 192 -19.83 1.89 -15.34
N VAL A 193 -18.51 2.03 -15.42
CA VAL A 193 -17.55 0.93 -15.58
C VAL A 193 -16.91 0.66 -14.21
N ASN A 194 -17.31 -0.44 -13.57
CA ASN A 194 -17.14 -0.66 -12.13
C ASN A 194 -15.89 -1.52 -11.79
N VAL A 195 -14.89 -0.95 -11.08
CA VAL A 195 -13.54 -1.52 -10.82
C VAL A 195 -12.89 -0.87 -9.54
N GLY A 196 -12.03 -1.55 -8.74
CA GLY A 196 -11.61 -1.10 -7.36
C GLY A 196 -10.23 -1.54 -6.72
N LEU A 197 -10.06 -1.39 -5.37
CA LEU A 197 -8.78 -1.07 -4.62
C LEU A 197 -7.94 -2.27 -4.04
N PHE A 198 -6.63 -2.30 -3.62
CA PHE A 198 -5.44 -1.37 -3.51
C PHE A 198 -4.04 -2.07 -3.28
N CYS A 199 -3.51 -2.91 -4.18
CA CYS A 199 -2.38 -3.84 -3.88
C CYS A 199 -1.04 -3.30 -3.28
N THR A 200 -0.41 -4.14 -2.44
CA THR A 200 0.99 -4.17 -1.94
C THR A 200 1.40 -5.64 -1.77
N GLU A 201 2.63 -6.06 -2.10
CA GLU A 201 2.94 -7.46 -2.37
C GLU A 201 3.64 -8.23 -1.23
N ILE A 202 3.00 -9.26 -0.67
CA ILE A 202 3.55 -10.12 0.40
C ILE A 202 3.95 -11.49 -0.16
N ASN A 203 5.25 -11.78 -0.09
CA ASN A 203 5.90 -13.06 -0.41
C ASN A 203 6.93 -13.40 0.71
N ASP A 204 7.47 -14.63 0.70
CA ASP A 204 8.19 -15.28 1.82
C ASP A 204 9.67 -14.83 2.07
#